data_AF-A0A3S0B6D1-F1
#
_entry.id   AF-A0A3S0B6D1-F1
#
_cell.length_a   1.000
_cell.length_b   1.000
_cell.length_c   1.000
_cell.angle_alpha   90.00
_cell.angle_beta   90.00
_cell.angle_gamma   90.00
#
_symmetry.space_group_name_H-M   'P 1'
#
loop_
_entity.id
_entity.type
_entity.pdbx_description
1 polymer ?
#
loop_
_entity_poly.entity_id
_entity_poly.type
_entity_poly.pdbx_seq_one_letter_code
_entity_poly.pdbx_strand_id
1 'polypeptide(L)'
;MAGGNFNIVSNKTHSANGEYKKIVYWVCIVAALGGLLFGLDQGFIANSLETIDKVYQLGVEGGEKYAAVLATGGVIGALLSGLFARFLGRKRSLVFAGFLFSALSVWSALLPPIEILTACRFGLGFAVGIASFIVPLYLSETAPAGIRGSMGSLFQLMITIGIFLIAATNVFIARAFHDPQTALPIMFLVIAVFSLVMFFGSFVLPESPRWLMLKGRREQASVVLSKVLNTQEEVKSELDDIENAIKSDKGAGIGIIFKGYFFKVLLMGVVLQMFQQLVGINMMIYYAPTIFGYAGMKGILAMMTVPTVNMLFTFPAIRLVEKWGRKKLLYVGSIVMLVTMVAAGLAFASIGGVSDPSQIGGLPKAVLLVSVIVYIFGFAVSWGPVAWIICSEVFPLEGREVGMTITTMVNWTFAGLVMGNALSIMRHYGNSSIFFVFAGFCVLSMLFLKLFVPETKGTTLEHIEANLKDGKPLRQIGNH
;
A
#
# COMPACT_ATOMS: atom_id res chain seq x y z
N MET A 1 5.26 -54.00 -15.78
CA MET A 1 5.42 -54.17 -14.31
C MET A 1 6.38 -53.11 -13.80
N ALA A 2 6.18 -52.65 -12.56
CA ALA A 2 6.85 -51.55 -11.85
C ALA A 2 6.29 -50.14 -12.12
N GLY A 3 5.06 -49.90 -11.65
CA GLY A 3 4.58 -48.56 -11.32
C GLY A 3 5.10 -48.16 -9.95
N GLY A 4 5.88 -47.07 -9.89
CA GLY A 4 6.36 -46.47 -8.65
C GLY A 4 5.31 -45.54 -8.07
N ASN A 5 4.67 -45.95 -6.98
CA ASN A 5 3.76 -45.13 -6.19
C ASN A 5 4.52 -43.96 -5.56
N PHE A 6 4.30 -42.74 -6.08
CA PHE A 6 4.52 -41.52 -5.31
C PHE A 6 3.51 -41.47 -4.18
N ASN A 7 3.94 -41.81 -2.97
CA ASN A 7 3.18 -41.59 -1.75
C ASN A 7 3.06 -40.08 -1.54
N ILE A 8 1.93 -39.52 -1.99
CA ILE A 8 1.43 -38.22 -1.56
C ILE A 8 1.21 -38.33 -0.05
N VAL A 9 2.10 -37.71 0.71
CA VAL A 9 1.96 -37.57 2.16
C VAL A 9 0.63 -36.87 2.41
N SER A 10 -0.24 -37.60 3.11
CA SER A 10 -1.55 -37.21 3.59
C SER A 10 -1.57 -35.73 4.05
N ASN A 11 -2.38 -34.93 3.36
CA ASN A 11 -2.89 -33.66 3.84
C ASN A 11 -3.56 -33.89 5.21
N LYS A 12 -2.82 -33.61 6.30
CA LYS A 12 -3.47 -33.28 7.57
C LYS A 12 -4.11 -31.94 7.37
N THR A 13 -5.43 -31.98 7.16
CA THR A 13 -6.35 -30.87 7.33
C THR A 13 -5.91 -30.03 8.52
N HIS A 14 -5.46 -28.80 8.25
CA HIS A 14 -5.30 -27.79 9.28
C HIS A 14 -6.60 -27.75 10.10
N SER A 15 -6.47 -28.01 11.40
CA SER A 15 -7.54 -27.76 12.36
C SER A 15 -8.08 -26.35 12.12
N ALA A 16 -9.31 -26.28 11.60
CA ALA A 16 -10.00 -25.05 11.27
C ALA A 16 -10.46 -24.26 12.53
N ASN A 17 -10.02 -24.65 13.74
CA ASN A 17 -10.53 -24.15 15.02
C ASN A 17 -9.46 -23.86 16.09
N GLY A 18 -8.17 -23.78 15.74
CA GLY A 18 -7.17 -23.29 16.69
C GLY A 18 -7.18 -21.77 16.78
N GLU A 19 -7.57 -21.20 17.93
CA GLU A 19 -7.33 -19.77 18.18
C GLU A 19 -5.84 -19.46 18.04
N TYR A 20 -5.50 -18.49 17.20
CA TYR A 20 -4.12 -18.01 17.09
C TYR A 20 -3.73 -17.23 18.35
N LYS A 21 -2.48 -17.36 18.78
CA LYS A 21 -1.97 -16.63 19.95
C LYS A 21 -2.16 -15.11 19.76
N LYS A 22 -2.62 -14.43 20.81
CA LYS A 22 -2.80 -12.96 20.84
C LYS A 22 -1.55 -12.19 20.42
N ILE A 23 -0.36 -12.75 20.68
CA ILE A 23 0.92 -12.16 20.30
C ILE A 23 1.10 -12.02 18.77
N VAL A 24 0.48 -12.90 17.96
CA VAL A 24 0.54 -12.83 16.49
C VAL A 24 -0.16 -11.57 16.00
N TYR A 25 -1.38 -11.33 16.48
CA TYR A 25 -2.13 -10.11 16.15
C TYR A 25 -1.39 -8.87 16.61
N TRP A 26 -0.81 -8.90 17.80
CA TRP A 26 -0.05 -7.77 18.34
C TRP A 26 1.19 -7.45 17.49
N VAL A 27 2.00 -8.45 17.13
CA VAL A 27 3.17 -8.28 16.26
C VAL A 27 2.76 -7.75 14.88
N CYS A 28 1.68 -8.28 14.30
CA CYS A 28 1.17 -7.81 13.01
C CYS A 28 0.66 -6.36 13.07
N ILE A 29 -0.03 -5.96 14.14
CA ILE A 29 -0.49 -4.58 14.33
C ILE A 29 0.70 -3.62 14.45
N VAL A 30 1.70 -3.98 15.28
CA VAL A 30 2.90 -3.14 15.45
C VAL A 30 3.69 -3.05 14.14
N ALA A 31 3.83 -4.14 13.39
CA ALA A 31 4.48 -4.11 12.08
C ALA A 31 3.68 -3.28 11.07
N ALA A 32 2.36 -3.36 11.09
CA ALA A 32 1.47 -2.58 10.24
C ALA A 32 1.57 -1.06 10.50
N LEU A 33 2.10 -0.61 11.65
CA LEU A 33 2.38 0.81 11.91
C LEU A 33 3.33 1.43 10.87
N GLY A 34 4.14 0.67 10.15
CA GLY A 34 4.89 1.24 9.02
C GLY A 34 3.97 1.75 7.89
N GLY A 35 2.75 1.21 7.76
CA GLY A 35 1.71 1.78 6.90
C GLY A 35 1.18 3.12 7.40
N LEU A 36 1.19 3.35 8.72
CA LEU A 36 0.81 4.64 9.31
C LEU A 36 1.70 5.76 8.76
N LEU A 37 3.02 5.56 8.68
CA LEU A 37 3.96 6.56 8.12
C LEU A 37 3.58 6.95 6.69
N PHE A 38 3.24 5.96 5.87
CA PHE A 38 2.81 6.21 4.50
C PHE A 38 1.53 7.05 4.50
N GLY A 39 0.50 6.62 5.24
CA GLY A 39 -0.78 7.31 5.29
C GLY A 39 -0.71 8.74 5.82
N LEU A 40 0.04 8.94 6.91
CA LEU A 40 0.28 10.26 7.50
C LEU A 40 0.87 11.22 6.47
N ASP A 41 1.82 10.75 5.66
CA ASP A 41 2.44 11.59 4.65
C ASP A 41 1.48 11.95 3.50
N GLN A 42 0.70 10.97 3.02
CA GLN A 42 -0.30 11.21 1.96
C GLN A 42 -1.36 12.23 2.42
N GLY A 43 -1.90 12.02 3.62
CA GLY A 43 -2.91 12.92 4.18
C GLY A 43 -2.36 14.29 4.56
N PHE A 44 -1.07 14.37 4.92
CA PHE A 44 -0.40 15.63 5.23
C PHE A 44 -0.46 16.58 4.03
N ILE A 45 -0.03 16.14 2.85
CA ILE A 45 -0.04 16.99 1.65
C ILE A 45 -1.44 17.45 1.31
N ALA A 46 -2.41 16.54 1.30
CA ALA A 46 -3.79 16.85 0.94
C ALA A 46 -4.37 18.02 1.74
N ASN A 47 -3.96 18.17 3.01
CA ASN A 47 -4.50 19.17 3.94
C ASN A 47 -3.53 20.31 4.26
N SER A 48 -2.26 20.22 3.86
CA SER A 48 -1.23 21.24 4.13
C SER A 48 -0.75 21.97 2.88
N LEU A 49 -1.01 21.46 1.67
CA LEU A 49 -0.48 22.04 0.43
C LEU A 49 -0.84 23.53 0.26
N GLU A 50 -2.08 23.91 0.59
CA GLU A 50 -2.50 25.32 0.56
C GLU A 50 -1.73 26.18 1.59
N THR A 51 -1.44 25.63 2.77
CA THR A 51 -0.68 26.34 3.82
C THR A 51 0.78 26.48 3.42
N ILE A 52 1.37 25.44 2.82
CA ILE A 52 2.73 25.47 2.27
C ILE A 52 2.82 26.50 1.15
N ASP A 53 1.84 26.56 0.25
CA ASP A 53 1.81 27.54 -0.83
C ASP A 53 1.73 28.98 -0.30
N LYS A 54 0.97 29.23 0.77
CA LYS A 54 0.94 30.56 1.42
C LYS A 54 2.28 30.98 2.04
N VAL A 55 3.06 30.02 2.56
CA VAL A 55 4.36 30.29 3.19
C VAL A 55 5.48 30.44 2.15
N TYR A 56 5.50 29.59 1.13
CA TYR A 56 6.61 29.47 0.17
C TYR A 56 6.29 29.99 -1.25
N GLN A 57 5.05 30.38 -1.53
CA GLN A 57 4.59 30.92 -2.81
C GLN A 57 4.96 30.02 -4.01
N LEU A 58 4.59 28.74 -3.94
CA LEU A 58 4.98 27.72 -4.90
C LEU A 58 4.16 27.78 -6.20
N GLY A 59 2.93 28.26 -6.12
CA GLY A 59 1.94 28.08 -7.17
C GLY A 59 1.60 26.60 -7.40
N VAL A 60 0.81 26.33 -8.43
CA VAL A 60 0.31 24.97 -8.66
C VAL A 60 1.39 24.03 -9.19
N GLU A 61 2.21 24.50 -10.13
CA GLU A 61 3.30 23.69 -10.67
C GLU A 61 4.35 23.38 -9.60
N GLY A 62 4.68 24.34 -8.73
CA GLY A 62 5.58 24.12 -7.60
C GLY A 62 4.98 23.16 -6.57
N GLY A 63 3.68 23.27 -6.28
CA GLY A 63 2.97 22.34 -5.41
C GLY A 63 2.93 20.90 -5.94
N GLU A 64 2.66 20.71 -7.24
CA GLU A 64 2.70 19.39 -7.89
C GLU A 64 4.11 18.80 -7.84
N LYS A 65 5.15 19.59 -8.14
CA LYS A 65 6.55 19.17 -8.04
C LYS A 65 6.91 18.75 -6.60
N TYR A 66 6.55 19.56 -5.61
CA TYR A 66 6.80 19.26 -4.20
C TYR A 66 6.10 17.96 -3.76
N ALA A 67 4.84 17.76 -4.15
CA ALA A 67 4.11 16.53 -3.88
C ALA A 67 4.75 15.31 -4.56
N ALA A 68 5.19 15.45 -5.82
CA ALA A 68 5.76 14.37 -6.61
C ALA A 68 7.17 13.94 -6.16
N VAL A 69 7.98 14.84 -5.59
CA VAL A 69 9.34 14.53 -5.09
C VAL A 69 9.34 13.40 -4.05
N LEU A 70 8.28 13.29 -3.25
CA LEU A 70 8.11 12.18 -2.32
C LEU A 70 8.12 10.82 -3.06
N ALA A 71 7.41 10.72 -4.19
CA ALA A 71 7.36 9.49 -4.95
C ALA A 71 8.73 9.11 -5.51
N THR A 72 9.53 10.09 -5.94
CA THR A 72 10.93 9.86 -6.33
C THR A 72 11.75 9.29 -5.18
N GLY A 73 11.60 9.86 -3.98
CA GLY A 73 12.17 9.30 -2.75
C GLY A 73 11.71 7.87 -2.50
N GLY A 74 10.41 7.60 -2.66
CA GLY A 74 9.80 6.27 -2.52
C GLY A 74 10.35 5.23 -3.49
N VAL A 75 10.59 5.60 -4.76
CA VAL A 75 11.23 4.73 -5.76
C VAL A 75 12.65 4.36 -5.32
N ILE A 76 13.45 5.34 -4.91
CA ILE A 76 14.84 5.09 -4.46
C ILE A 76 14.84 4.29 -3.14
N GLY A 77 13.93 4.58 -2.23
CA GLY A 77 13.73 3.84 -0.98
C GLY A 77 13.38 2.39 -1.22
N ALA A 78 12.45 2.12 -2.14
CA ALA A 78 12.07 0.77 -2.55
C ALA A 78 13.21 0.04 -3.28
N LEU A 79 13.99 0.74 -4.12
CA LEU A 79 15.15 0.13 -4.78
C LEU A 79 16.20 -0.36 -3.77
N LEU A 80 16.50 0.47 -2.76
CA LEU A 80 17.50 0.13 -1.74
C LEU A 80 16.94 -0.78 -0.63
N SER A 81 15.62 -0.91 -0.49
CA SER A 81 15.00 -1.72 0.56
C SER A 81 15.33 -3.21 0.47
N GLY A 82 15.58 -3.74 -0.74
CA GLY A 82 16.09 -5.10 -0.91
C GLY A 82 17.45 -5.30 -0.23
N LEU A 83 18.36 -4.32 -0.31
CA LEU A 83 19.65 -4.37 0.37
C LEU A 83 19.46 -4.29 1.89
N PHE A 84 18.64 -3.37 2.36
CA PHE A 84 18.36 -3.23 3.79
C PHE A 84 17.72 -4.50 4.38
N ALA A 85 16.73 -5.07 3.71
CA ALA A 85 16.08 -6.30 4.16
C ALA A 85 17.03 -7.50 4.20
N ARG A 86 17.96 -7.62 3.22
CA ARG A 86 18.94 -8.69 3.18
C ARG A 86 20.04 -8.56 4.23
N PHE A 87 20.56 -7.35 4.47
CA PHE A 87 21.69 -7.11 5.36
C PHE A 87 21.29 -6.75 6.80
N LEU A 88 20.37 -5.79 6.97
CA LEU A 88 19.93 -5.33 8.30
C LEU A 88 18.86 -6.24 8.91
N GLY A 89 18.09 -6.94 8.07
CA GLY A 89 16.89 -7.65 8.51
C GLY A 89 15.65 -6.76 8.47
N ARG A 90 14.47 -7.34 8.72
CA ARG A 90 13.19 -6.65 8.58
C ARG A 90 12.99 -5.66 9.73
N LYS A 91 13.23 -6.10 10.97
CA LYS A 91 13.07 -5.27 12.17
C LYS A 91 13.92 -4.00 12.11
N ARG A 92 15.24 -4.16 11.91
CA ARG A 92 16.19 -3.04 11.96
C ARG A 92 15.94 -2.03 10.84
N SER A 93 15.48 -2.50 9.69
CA SER A 93 15.14 -1.62 8.58
C SER A 93 13.87 -0.79 8.86
N LEU A 94 12.88 -1.34 9.57
CA LEU A 94 11.72 -0.56 10.05
C LEU A 94 12.13 0.50 11.07
N VAL A 95 13.02 0.15 12.01
CA VAL A 95 13.59 1.12 12.97
C VAL A 95 14.32 2.25 12.24
N PHE A 96 15.14 1.93 11.24
CA PHE A 96 15.85 2.92 10.43
C PHE A 96 14.88 3.84 9.67
N ALA A 97 13.86 3.29 9.03
CA ALA A 97 12.83 4.07 8.33
C ALA A 97 12.08 5.00 9.30
N GLY A 98 11.67 4.50 10.47
CA GLY A 98 10.99 5.32 11.49
C GLY A 98 11.87 6.45 12.04
N PHE A 99 13.16 6.19 12.27
CA PHE A 99 14.12 7.21 12.71
C PHE A 99 14.27 8.32 11.66
N LEU A 100 14.54 7.93 10.41
CA LEU A 100 14.75 8.87 9.32
C LEU A 100 13.51 9.73 9.09
N PHE A 101 12.32 9.10 9.10
CA PHE A 101 11.06 9.81 8.95
C PHE A 101 10.87 10.84 10.08
N SER A 102 11.05 10.42 11.34
CA SER A 102 10.89 11.30 12.51
C SER A 102 11.84 12.49 12.48
N ALA A 103 13.13 12.25 12.19
CA ALA A 103 14.15 13.28 12.16
C ALA A 103 13.88 14.33 11.06
N LEU A 104 13.49 13.88 9.86
CA LEU A 104 13.20 14.77 8.74
C LEU A 104 11.89 15.55 8.94
N SER A 105 10.90 14.97 9.60
CA SER A 105 9.67 15.68 9.99
C SER A 105 9.97 16.81 10.98
N VAL A 106 10.80 16.57 12.00
CA VAL A 106 11.24 17.60 12.94
C VAL A 106 12.03 18.70 12.22
N TRP A 107 12.92 18.33 11.30
CA TRP A 107 13.68 19.32 10.52
C TRP A 107 12.76 20.18 9.64
N SER A 108 11.72 19.57 9.05
CA SER A 108 10.73 20.28 8.23
C SER A 108 9.92 21.30 9.05
N ALA A 109 9.73 21.03 10.34
CA ALA A 109 9.04 21.97 11.26
C ALA A 109 9.81 23.27 11.49
N LEU A 110 11.12 23.31 11.22
CA LEU A 110 11.94 24.52 11.35
C LEU A 110 11.75 25.51 10.19
N LEU A 111 10.88 25.17 9.22
CA LEU A 111 10.64 25.94 7.99
C LEU A 111 11.94 26.34 7.28
N PRO A 112 12.80 25.38 6.92
CA PRO A 112 14.00 25.69 6.17
C PRO A 112 13.65 26.24 4.78
N PRO A 113 14.63 26.82 4.05
CA PRO A 113 14.45 27.20 2.65
C PRO A 113 13.85 26.05 1.81
N ILE A 114 13.06 26.38 0.78
CA ILE A 114 12.28 25.42 0.01
C ILE A 114 13.13 24.26 -0.58
N GLU A 115 14.38 24.53 -0.95
CA GLU A 115 15.31 23.52 -1.45
C GLU A 115 15.59 22.44 -0.39
N ILE A 116 15.84 22.85 0.85
CA ILE A 116 16.07 21.95 1.98
C ILE A 116 14.77 21.25 2.36
N LEU A 117 13.64 21.96 2.37
CA LEU A 117 12.33 21.34 2.63
C LEU A 117 12.01 20.25 1.59
N THR A 118 12.34 20.50 0.32
CA THR A 118 12.19 19.53 -0.78
C THR A 118 13.15 18.34 -0.60
N ALA A 119 14.38 18.56 -0.13
CA ALA A 119 15.30 17.48 0.22
C ALA A 119 14.79 16.64 1.42
N CYS A 120 14.22 17.28 2.45
CA CYS A 120 13.54 16.58 3.54
C CYS A 120 12.38 15.74 3.01
N ARG A 121 11.60 16.29 2.07
CA ARG A 121 10.49 15.59 1.42
C ARG A 121 10.95 14.35 0.66
N PHE A 122 12.05 14.44 -0.08
CA PHE A 122 12.68 13.29 -0.72
C PHE A 122 13.09 12.23 0.31
N GLY A 123 13.72 12.63 1.42
CA GLY A 123 14.13 11.72 2.48
C GLY A 123 12.97 11.07 3.24
N LEU A 124 11.85 11.80 3.44
CA LEU A 124 10.60 11.22 3.95
C LEU A 124 10.08 10.16 2.98
N GLY A 125 10.06 10.47 1.67
CA GLY A 125 9.70 9.52 0.63
C GLY A 125 10.58 8.27 0.65
N PHE A 126 11.88 8.44 0.83
CA PHE A 126 12.83 7.33 0.97
C PHE A 126 12.51 6.42 2.17
N ALA A 127 12.21 7.00 3.34
CA ALA A 127 11.81 6.25 4.53
C ALA A 127 10.50 5.46 4.29
N VAL A 128 9.50 6.10 3.68
CA VAL A 128 8.22 5.45 3.36
C VAL A 128 8.40 4.35 2.30
N GLY A 129 9.26 4.57 1.30
CA GLY A 129 9.64 3.57 0.30
C GLY A 129 10.15 2.29 0.94
N ILE A 130 11.08 2.42 1.90
CA ILE A 130 11.58 1.29 2.71
C ILE A 130 10.44 0.60 3.46
N ALA A 131 9.61 1.35 4.19
CA ALA A 131 8.51 0.77 4.96
C ALA A 131 7.49 0.04 4.08
N SER A 132 7.15 0.60 2.90
CA SER A 132 6.17 0.04 1.96
C SER A 132 6.58 -1.30 1.36
N PHE A 133 7.89 -1.57 1.28
CA PHE A 133 8.41 -2.88 0.89
C PHE A 133 8.48 -3.84 2.08
N ILE A 134 9.01 -3.39 3.22
CA ILE A 134 9.34 -4.27 4.35
C ILE A 134 8.11 -4.74 5.10
N VAL A 135 7.10 -3.88 5.28
CA VAL A 135 5.93 -4.25 6.09
C VAL A 135 5.12 -5.38 5.43
N PRO A 136 4.72 -5.32 4.15
CA PRO A 136 4.00 -6.44 3.53
C PRO A 136 4.81 -7.74 3.52
N LEU A 137 6.13 -7.65 3.30
CA LEU A 137 7.03 -8.79 3.36
C LEU A 137 7.08 -9.39 4.76
N TYR A 138 7.25 -8.57 5.79
CA TYR A 138 7.30 -9.03 7.18
C TYR A 138 5.97 -9.66 7.62
N LEU A 139 4.84 -9.07 7.22
CA LEU A 139 3.51 -9.60 7.51
C LEU A 139 3.28 -10.95 6.82
N SER A 140 3.67 -11.12 5.56
CA SER A 140 3.54 -12.41 4.86
C SER A 140 4.53 -13.47 5.35
N GLU A 141 5.63 -13.05 5.99
CA GLU A 141 6.62 -13.90 6.64
C GLU A 141 6.25 -14.36 8.05
N THR A 142 5.42 -13.58 8.75
CA THR A 142 5.07 -13.83 10.16
C THR A 142 3.66 -14.37 10.31
N ALA A 143 2.74 -14.03 9.41
CA ALA A 143 1.34 -14.41 9.52
C ALA A 143 1.09 -15.87 9.08
N PRO A 144 0.32 -16.66 9.87
CA PRO A 144 -0.18 -17.97 9.47
C PRO A 144 -1.00 -17.92 8.18
N ALA A 145 -0.98 -19.00 7.39
CA ALA A 145 -1.63 -19.05 6.07
C ALA A 145 -3.12 -18.68 6.09
N GLY A 146 -3.87 -19.11 7.11
CA GLY A 146 -5.32 -18.90 7.19
C GLY A 146 -5.77 -17.45 7.48
N ILE A 147 -4.88 -16.59 8.01
CA ILE A 147 -5.17 -15.18 8.30
C ILE A 147 -4.23 -14.21 7.59
N ARG A 148 -3.38 -14.72 6.68
CA ARG A 148 -2.32 -13.95 6.03
C ARG A 148 -2.86 -12.73 5.28
N GLY A 149 -3.99 -12.88 4.59
CA GLY A 149 -4.64 -11.77 3.88
C GLY A 149 -5.22 -10.76 4.85
N SER A 150 -5.88 -11.21 5.93
CA SER A 150 -6.36 -10.29 6.99
C SER A 150 -5.21 -9.50 7.60
N MET A 151 -4.07 -10.13 7.87
CA MET A 151 -2.88 -9.45 8.41
C MET A 151 -2.28 -8.49 7.37
N GLY A 152 -2.20 -8.88 6.10
CA GLY A 152 -1.79 -8.00 5.01
C GLY A 152 -2.70 -6.77 4.86
N SER A 153 -4.01 -6.93 5.07
CA SER A 153 -4.97 -5.82 5.06
C SER A 153 -4.78 -4.84 6.23
N LEU A 154 -4.14 -5.25 7.34
CA LEU A 154 -3.80 -4.33 8.44
C LEU A 154 -2.84 -3.24 8.00
N PHE A 155 -1.91 -3.56 7.08
CA PHE A 155 -1.02 -2.55 6.50
C PHE A 155 -1.82 -1.43 5.83
N GLN A 156 -2.79 -1.79 4.98
CA GLN A 156 -3.68 -0.81 4.34
C GLN A 156 -4.54 -0.08 5.36
N LEU A 157 -5.06 -0.76 6.40
CA LEU A 157 -5.83 -0.09 7.45
C LEU A 157 -5.00 0.98 8.17
N MET A 158 -3.73 0.69 8.48
CA MET A 158 -2.86 1.69 9.11
C MET A 158 -2.54 2.86 8.19
N ILE A 159 -2.43 2.63 6.86
CA ILE A 159 -2.35 3.73 5.88
C ILE A 159 -3.60 4.61 5.99
N THR A 160 -4.80 4.03 5.96
CA THR A 160 -6.03 4.84 5.96
C THR A 160 -6.32 5.53 7.29
N ILE A 161 -5.94 4.91 8.43
CA ILE A 161 -5.92 5.56 9.74
C ILE A 161 -4.94 6.75 9.74
N GLY A 162 -3.74 6.59 9.17
CA GLY A 162 -2.75 7.66 9.07
C GLY A 162 -3.29 8.86 8.29
N ILE A 163 -3.90 8.61 7.13
CA ILE A 163 -4.54 9.65 6.29
C ILE A 163 -5.63 10.39 7.08
N PHE A 164 -6.47 9.66 7.82
CA PHE A 164 -7.54 10.26 8.62
C PHE A 164 -7.01 11.10 9.80
N LEU A 165 -6.07 10.56 10.59
CA LEU A 165 -5.54 11.23 11.77
C LEU A 165 -4.84 12.55 11.41
N ILE A 166 -4.01 12.53 10.36
CA ILE A 166 -3.32 13.74 9.92
C ILE A 166 -4.28 14.75 9.30
N ALA A 167 -5.31 14.30 8.56
CA ALA A 167 -6.33 15.18 8.02
C ALA A 167 -7.11 15.86 9.14
N ALA A 168 -7.57 15.10 10.14
CA ALA A 168 -8.31 15.63 11.28
C ALA A 168 -7.49 16.67 12.07
N THR A 169 -6.22 16.36 12.34
CA THR A 169 -5.32 17.26 13.07
C THR A 169 -4.96 18.50 12.25
N ASN A 170 -4.60 18.37 10.97
CA ASN A 170 -4.29 19.52 10.13
C ASN A 170 -5.49 20.44 9.91
N VAL A 171 -6.69 19.90 9.71
CA VAL A 171 -7.93 20.69 9.61
C VAL A 171 -8.21 21.44 10.91
N PHE A 172 -7.96 20.81 12.06
CA PHE A 172 -8.09 21.47 13.35
C PHE A 172 -7.06 22.60 13.51
N ILE A 173 -5.78 22.34 13.21
CA ILE A 173 -4.69 23.33 13.29
C ILE A 173 -4.97 24.51 12.38
N ALA A 174 -5.35 24.28 11.11
CA ALA A 174 -5.65 25.33 10.15
C ALA A 174 -6.82 26.24 10.58
N ARG A 175 -7.72 25.74 11.44
CA ARG A 175 -8.83 26.51 12.02
C ARG A 175 -8.45 27.22 13.31
N ALA A 176 -7.60 26.60 14.13
CA ALA A 176 -7.14 27.18 15.39
C ALA A 176 -6.08 28.27 15.18
N PHE A 177 -5.23 28.12 14.17
CA PHE A 177 -4.13 29.03 13.84
C PHE A 177 -4.34 29.60 12.44
N HIS A 178 -4.74 30.88 12.38
CA HIS A 178 -4.97 31.57 11.11
C HIS A 178 -3.67 31.97 10.39
N ASP A 179 -2.57 32.13 11.13
CA ASP A 179 -1.26 32.45 10.56
C ASP A 179 -0.58 31.19 10.00
N PRO A 180 -0.31 31.12 8.68
CA PRO A 180 0.34 29.97 8.06
C PRO A 180 1.76 29.70 8.59
N GLN A 181 2.49 30.75 8.99
CA GLN A 181 3.85 30.63 9.53
C GLN A 181 3.87 29.91 10.89
N THR A 182 2.80 30.05 11.67
CA THR A 182 2.61 29.34 12.94
C THR A 182 1.97 27.97 12.74
N ALA A 183 0.99 27.84 11.84
CA ALA A 183 0.27 26.60 11.62
C ALA A 183 1.15 25.48 11.02
N LEU A 184 1.97 25.81 10.02
CA LEU A 184 2.75 24.82 9.25
C LEU A 184 3.79 24.06 10.10
N PRO A 185 4.59 24.71 10.98
CA PRO A 185 5.46 24.00 11.92
C PRO A 185 4.71 23.00 12.80
N ILE A 186 3.54 23.39 13.32
CA ILE A 186 2.72 22.53 14.19
C ILE A 186 2.24 21.30 13.42
N MET A 187 1.81 21.47 12.17
CA MET A 187 1.45 20.33 11.30
C MET A 187 2.64 19.36 11.12
N PHE A 188 3.86 19.87 10.91
CA PHE A 188 5.07 19.05 10.82
C PHE A 188 5.45 18.35 12.14
N LEU A 189 5.19 19.00 13.28
CA LEU A 189 5.43 18.38 14.59
C LEU A 189 4.42 17.26 14.88
N VAL A 190 3.16 17.41 14.48
CA VAL A 190 2.15 16.34 14.65
C VAL A 190 2.54 15.09 13.87
N ILE A 191 2.98 15.24 12.62
CA ILE A 191 3.44 14.08 11.84
C ILE A 191 4.70 13.45 12.46
N ALA A 192 5.60 14.25 13.02
CA ALA A 192 6.76 13.75 13.76
C ALA A 192 6.35 12.93 14.99
N VAL A 193 5.37 13.40 15.78
CA VAL A 193 4.87 12.68 16.97
C VAL A 193 4.32 11.30 16.58
N PHE A 194 3.49 11.20 15.55
CA PHE A 194 2.99 9.90 15.12
C PHE A 194 4.10 8.99 14.57
N SER A 195 5.10 9.55 13.89
CA SER A 195 6.23 8.76 13.41
C SER A 195 7.11 8.20 14.54
N LEU A 196 7.24 8.91 15.66
CA LEU A 196 7.91 8.42 16.87
C LEU A 196 7.21 7.19 17.46
N VAL A 197 5.88 7.12 17.40
CA VAL A 197 5.12 5.93 17.84
C VAL A 197 5.54 4.70 17.05
N MET A 198 5.66 4.82 15.72
CA MET A 198 6.14 3.73 14.86
C MET A 198 7.61 3.40 15.14
N PHE A 199 8.47 4.42 15.30
CA PHE A 199 9.89 4.24 15.60
C PHE A 199 10.10 3.45 16.90
N PHE A 200 9.46 3.86 17.99
CA PHE A 200 9.55 3.15 19.28
C PHE A 200 8.87 1.78 19.23
N GLY A 201 7.72 1.66 18.55
CA GLY A 201 7.02 0.39 18.38
C GLY A 201 7.86 -0.66 17.64
N SER A 202 8.65 -0.24 16.66
CA SER A 202 9.51 -1.13 15.86
C SER A 202 10.61 -1.83 16.68
N PHE A 203 11.02 -1.29 17.84
CA PHE A 203 11.99 -1.95 18.71
C PHE A 203 11.45 -3.22 19.38
N VAL A 204 10.14 -3.34 19.55
CA VAL A 204 9.52 -4.49 20.22
C VAL A 204 9.27 -5.66 19.27
N LEU A 205 9.32 -5.42 17.95
CA LEU A 205 9.12 -6.46 16.95
C LEU A 205 10.20 -7.56 17.04
N PRO A 206 9.83 -8.84 16.91
CA PRO A 206 10.80 -9.91 16.66
C PRO A 206 11.32 -9.82 15.22
N GLU A 207 12.48 -10.43 14.96
CA GLU A 207 12.99 -10.57 13.59
C GLU A 207 12.23 -11.67 12.83
N SER A 208 12.19 -11.60 11.50
CA SER A 208 11.51 -12.62 10.68
C SER A 208 12.16 -14.00 10.84
N PRO A 209 11.39 -15.07 11.13
CA PRO A 209 11.92 -16.44 11.21
C PRO A 209 12.62 -16.88 9.92
N ARG A 210 12.05 -16.51 8.77
CA ARG A 210 12.58 -16.87 7.45
C ARG A 210 13.92 -16.18 7.19
N TRP A 211 14.05 -14.92 7.59
CA TRP A 211 15.34 -14.21 7.51
C TRP A 211 16.38 -14.82 8.46
N LEU A 212 15.99 -15.21 9.67
CA LEU A 212 16.90 -15.87 10.62
C LEU A 212 17.41 -17.20 10.05
N MET A 213 16.53 -17.98 9.41
CA MET A 213 16.92 -19.21 8.71
C MET A 213 17.89 -18.95 7.55
N LEU A 214 17.64 -17.91 6.74
CA LEU A 214 18.56 -17.49 5.66
C LEU A 214 19.95 -17.06 6.18
N LYS A 215 20.05 -16.60 7.42
CA LYS A 215 21.32 -16.27 8.09
C LYS A 215 21.95 -17.45 8.85
N GLY A 216 21.39 -18.66 8.73
CA GLY A 216 21.85 -19.85 9.44
C GLY A 216 21.53 -19.86 10.94
N ARG A 217 20.65 -18.98 11.42
CA ARG A 217 20.30 -18.82 12.85
C ARG A 217 19.07 -19.65 13.23
N ARG A 218 19.13 -20.97 13.03
CA ARG A 218 17.99 -21.89 13.22
C ARG A 218 17.40 -21.86 14.63
N GLU A 219 18.24 -21.79 15.66
CA GLU A 219 17.76 -21.73 17.06
C GLU A 219 16.95 -20.46 17.34
N GLN A 220 17.42 -19.30 16.87
CA GLN A 220 16.69 -18.04 17.01
C GLN A 220 15.36 -18.09 16.23
N ALA A 221 15.35 -18.67 15.03
CA ALA A 221 14.14 -18.85 14.25
C ALA A 221 13.11 -19.73 14.99
N SER A 222 13.56 -20.82 15.62
CA SER A 222 12.72 -21.70 16.43
C SER A 222 12.07 -20.95 17.61
N VAL A 223 12.84 -20.12 18.33
CA VAL A 223 12.32 -19.30 19.44
C VAL A 223 11.28 -18.27 18.98
N VAL A 224 11.42 -17.70 17.78
CA VAL A 224 10.41 -16.78 17.23
C VAL A 224 9.17 -17.55 16.80
N LEU A 225 9.32 -18.68 16.10
CA LEU A 225 8.20 -19.51 15.66
C LEU A 225 7.42 -20.09 16.83
N SER A 226 8.06 -20.50 17.93
CA SER A 226 7.38 -21.02 19.12
C SER A 226 6.50 -19.97 19.82
N LYS A 227 6.77 -18.67 19.58
CA LYS A 227 5.92 -17.57 20.05
C LYS A 227 4.68 -17.40 19.17
N VAL A 228 4.77 -17.72 17.88
CA VAL A 228 3.70 -17.50 16.88
C VAL A 228 2.79 -18.72 16.74
N LEU A 229 3.38 -19.91 16.64
CA LEU A 229 2.69 -21.19 16.41
C LEU A 229 2.27 -21.84 17.73
N ASN A 230 1.28 -22.73 17.68
CA ASN A 230 0.66 -23.30 18.87
C ASN A 230 1.39 -24.53 19.38
N THR A 231 1.92 -25.37 18.49
CA THR A 231 2.57 -26.65 18.86
C THR A 231 4.04 -26.70 18.42
N GLN A 232 4.85 -27.50 19.13
CA GLN A 232 6.26 -27.72 18.75
C GLN A 232 6.39 -28.52 17.45
N GLU A 233 5.41 -29.36 17.13
CA GLU A 233 5.35 -30.08 15.85
C GLU A 233 5.14 -29.12 14.68
N GLU A 234 4.23 -28.13 14.82
CA GLU A 234 4.06 -27.05 13.84
C GLU A 234 5.36 -26.27 13.64
N VAL A 235 6.04 -25.90 14.73
CA VAL A 235 7.32 -25.18 14.65
C VAL A 235 8.37 -25.99 13.89
N LYS A 236 8.47 -27.29 14.17
CA LYS A 236 9.44 -28.16 13.51
C LYS A 236 9.12 -28.34 12.03
N SER A 237 7.85 -28.60 11.69
CA SER A 237 7.39 -28.72 10.30
C SER A 237 7.74 -27.46 9.51
N GLU A 238 7.44 -26.27 10.06
CA GLU A 238 7.68 -25.02 9.36
C GLU A 238 9.17 -24.68 9.20
N LEU A 239 9.99 -25.03 10.20
CA LEU A 239 11.45 -24.91 10.09
C LEU A 239 12.02 -25.85 9.02
N ASP A 240 11.49 -27.05 8.90
CA ASP A 240 11.94 -28.04 7.92
C ASP A 240 11.50 -27.64 6.50
N ASP A 241 10.29 -27.11 6.33
CA ASP A 241 9.80 -26.56 5.06
C ASP A 241 10.64 -25.37 4.60
N ILE A 242 10.96 -24.43 5.52
CA ILE A 242 11.85 -23.30 5.22
C ILE A 242 13.27 -23.81 4.86
N GLU A 243 13.81 -24.77 5.58
CA GLU A 243 15.15 -25.32 5.30
C GLU A 243 15.21 -26.03 3.94
N ASN A 244 14.18 -26.80 3.60
CA ASN A 244 14.07 -27.45 2.29
C ASN A 244 13.96 -26.43 1.16
N ALA A 245 13.20 -25.35 1.36
CA ALA A 245 13.13 -24.24 0.41
C ALA A 245 14.51 -23.57 0.22
N ILE A 246 15.27 -23.34 1.30
CA ILE A 246 16.62 -22.76 1.23
C ILE A 246 17.61 -23.71 0.55
N LYS A 247 17.56 -25.03 0.81
CA LYS A 247 18.47 -26.00 0.17
C LYS A 247 18.22 -26.14 -1.34
N SER A 248 16.97 -25.97 -1.78
CA SER A 248 16.61 -25.91 -3.19
C SER A 248 17.10 -24.61 -3.86
N ASP A 249 17.43 -23.60 -3.06
CA ASP A 249 17.68 -22.25 -3.47
C ASP A 249 19.18 -21.90 -3.38
N LYS A 250 19.87 -21.91 -4.54
CA LYS A 250 21.28 -21.48 -4.63
C LYS A 250 21.46 -19.96 -4.55
N GLY A 251 20.46 -19.21 -4.09
CA GLY A 251 20.52 -17.77 -3.91
C GLY A 251 20.62 -17.08 -5.26
N ALA A 252 19.51 -17.00 -5.99
CA ALA A 252 19.52 -16.21 -7.21
C ALA A 252 19.52 -14.72 -6.85
N GLY A 253 20.61 -14.04 -7.20
CA GLY A 253 20.65 -12.59 -7.26
C GLY A 253 19.70 -12.05 -8.33
N ILE A 254 19.98 -10.83 -8.81
CA ILE A 254 19.18 -10.15 -9.86
C ILE A 254 18.97 -11.02 -11.12
N GLY A 255 19.86 -11.98 -11.37
CA GLY A 255 19.73 -12.96 -12.46
C GLY A 255 18.46 -13.82 -12.45
N ILE A 256 17.72 -13.92 -11.31
CA ILE A 256 16.43 -14.62 -11.28
C ILE A 256 15.40 -14.02 -12.23
N ILE A 257 15.51 -12.72 -12.52
CA ILE A 257 14.59 -12.00 -13.40
C ILE A 257 14.54 -12.64 -14.80
N PHE A 258 15.63 -13.27 -15.24
CA PHE A 258 15.71 -13.93 -16.54
C PHE A 258 15.13 -15.35 -16.54
N LYS A 259 14.76 -15.92 -15.39
CA LYS A 259 14.06 -17.21 -15.35
C LYS A 259 12.63 -17.02 -15.83
N GLY A 260 12.23 -17.76 -16.87
CA GLY A 260 10.95 -17.56 -17.54
C GLY A 260 9.70 -17.67 -16.64
N TYR A 261 9.72 -18.52 -15.61
CA TYR A 261 8.62 -18.61 -14.64
C TYR A 261 8.55 -17.36 -13.74
N PHE A 262 9.70 -16.87 -13.27
CA PHE A 262 9.78 -15.71 -12.41
C PHE A 262 9.41 -14.43 -13.17
N PHE A 263 9.89 -14.28 -14.41
CA PHE A 263 9.56 -13.15 -15.26
C PHE A 263 8.04 -12.99 -15.48
N LYS A 264 7.32 -14.10 -15.68
CA LYS A 264 5.86 -14.10 -15.83
C LYS A 264 5.15 -13.54 -14.60
N VAL A 265 5.54 -13.98 -13.40
CA VAL A 265 4.95 -13.50 -12.13
C VAL A 265 5.37 -12.06 -11.83
N LEU A 266 6.62 -11.70 -12.14
CA LEU A 266 7.12 -10.35 -12.04
C LEU A 266 6.30 -9.39 -12.89
N LEU A 267 6.08 -9.72 -14.16
CA LEU A 267 5.27 -8.90 -15.06
C LEU A 267 3.83 -8.74 -14.55
N MET A 268 3.23 -9.81 -14.03
CA MET A 268 1.91 -9.74 -13.40
C MET A 268 1.90 -8.79 -12.19
N GLY A 269 2.87 -8.90 -11.28
CA GLY A 269 2.98 -8.03 -10.12
C GLY A 269 3.21 -6.56 -10.50
N VAL A 270 4.03 -6.31 -11.51
CA VAL A 270 4.31 -4.97 -12.06
C VAL A 270 3.04 -4.34 -12.61
N VAL A 271 2.31 -5.06 -13.46
CA VAL A 271 1.06 -4.56 -14.05
C VAL A 271 -0.02 -4.38 -12.98
N LEU A 272 -0.08 -5.25 -11.97
CA LEU A 272 -1.02 -5.13 -10.85
C LEU A 272 -0.77 -3.85 -10.04
N GLN A 273 0.49 -3.56 -9.68
CA GLN A 273 0.84 -2.35 -8.95
C GLN A 273 0.69 -1.07 -9.78
N MET A 274 0.98 -1.15 -11.08
CA MET A 274 0.68 -0.07 -12.01
C MET A 274 -0.81 0.27 -12.02
N PHE A 275 -1.69 -0.74 -12.16
CA PHE A 275 -3.13 -0.51 -12.14
C PHE A 275 -3.63 0.01 -10.79
N GLN A 276 -3.07 -0.43 -9.66
CA GLN A 276 -3.45 0.11 -8.34
C GLN A 276 -3.34 1.64 -8.28
N GLN A 277 -2.37 2.22 -8.99
CA GLN A 277 -2.20 3.68 -9.07
C GLN A 277 -3.03 4.31 -10.19
N LEU A 278 -3.07 3.68 -11.37
CA LEU A 278 -3.79 4.19 -12.55
C LEU A 278 -5.32 4.16 -12.42
N VAL A 279 -5.88 3.43 -11.45
CA VAL A 279 -7.32 3.56 -11.13
C VAL A 279 -7.67 4.87 -10.41
N GLY A 280 -6.67 5.71 -10.09
CA GLY A 280 -6.86 7.12 -9.73
C GLY A 280 -6.89 7.45 -8.23
N ILE A 281 -6.48 6.53 -7.36
CA ILE A 281 -6.63 6.72 -5.91
C ILE A 281 -5.84 7.90 -5.36
N ASN A 282 -4.61 8.13 -5.84
CA ASN A 282 -3.80 9.25 -5.34
C ASN A 282 -4.43 10.60 -5.71
N MET A 283 -5.05 10.72 -6.88
CA MET A 283 -5.77 11.94 -7.22
C MET A 283 -6.89 12.21 -6.21
N MET A 284 -7.63 11.17 -5.81
CA MET A 284 -8.68 11.28 -4.81
C MET A 284 -8.15 11.60 -3.41
N ILE A 285 -7.05 10.98 -2.98
CA ILE A 285 -6.50 11.21 -1.64
C ILE A 285 -5.86 12.60 -1.53
N TYR A 286 -5.04 12.99 -2.51
CA TYR A 286 -4.22 14.20 -2.44
C TYR A 286 -4.98 15.46 -2.87
N TYR A 287 -5.91 15.34 -3.82
CA TYR A 287 -6.55 16.50 -4.45
C TYR A 287 -8.06 16.54 -4.23
N ALA A 288 -8.63 15.70 -3.36
CA ALA A 288 -10.06 15.76 -3.01
C ALA A 288 -10.57 17.17 -2.66
N PRO A 289 -9.89 17.95 -1.79
CA PRO A 289 -10.35 19.31 -1.47
C PRO A 289 -10.44 20.21 -2.71
N THR A 290 -9.46 20.10 -3.62
CA THR A 290 -9.41 20.85 -4.88
C THR A 290 -10.51 20.41 -5.85
N ILE A 291 -10.70 19.10 -6.02
CA ILE A 291 -11.73 18.51 -6.89
C ILE A 291 -13.12 18.94 -6.44
N PHE A 292 -13.41 18.81 -5.14
CA PHE A 292 -14.68 19.25 -4.58
C PHE A 292 -14.83 20.78 -4.67
N GLY A 293 -13.74 21.53 -4.54
CA GLY A 293 -13.67 22.96 -4.77
C GLY A 293 -14.12 23.36 -6.19
N TYR A 294 -13.69 22.62 -7.22
CA TYR A 294 -14.13 22.83 -8.60
C TYR A 294 -15.63 22.58 -8.81
N ALA A 295 -16.24 21.74 -7.97
CA ALA A 295 -17.69 21.54 -7.93
C ALA A 295 -18.41 22.51 -6.98
N GLY A 296 -17.72 23.50 -6.41
CA GLY A 296 -18.29 24.48 -5.49
C GLY A 296 -18.56 23.97 -4.07
N MET A 297 -17.94 22.85 -3.67
CA MET A 297 -17.97 22.33 -2.30
C MET A 297 -16.71 22.73 -1.55
N LYS A 298 -16.85 23.35 -0.37
CA LYS A 298 -15.72 23.88 0.42
C LYS A 298 -15.82 23.45 1.89
N GLY A 299 -14.74 23.65 2.63
CA GLY A 299 -14.68 23.45 4.08
C GLY A 299 -14.48 21.99 4.49
N ILE A 300 -14.89 21.65 5.72
CA ILE A 300 -14.66 20.32 6.33
C ILE A 300 -15.17 19.20 5.44
N LEU A 301 -16.32 19.36 4.79
CA LEU A 301 -16.89 18.32 3.95
C LEU A 301 -15.90 17.92 2.85
N ALA A 302 -15.29 18.89 2.17
CA ALA A 302 -14.33 18.61 1.11
C ALA A 302 -13.02 17.98 1.64
N MET A 303 -12.58 18.38 2.84
CA MET A 303 -11.31 17.92 3.43
C MET A 303 -11.40 16.56 4.13
N MET A 304 -12.51 16.27 4.80
CA MET A 304 -12.64 15.11 5.68
C MET A 304 -13.44 13.95 5.08
N THR A 305 -14.23 14.16 4.03
CA THR A 305 -15.04 13.07 3.44
C THR A 305 -14.16 11.93 2.96
N VAL A 306 -13.14 12.18 2.13
CA VAL A 306 -12.30 11.10 1.58
C VAL A 306 -11.50 10.37 2.67
N PRO A 307 -10.75 11.05 3.57
CA PRO A 307 -10.03 10.39 4.64
C PRO A 307 -10.92 9.53 5.55
N THR A 308 -12.08 10.06 5.94
CA THR A 308 -13.01 9.38 6.86
C THR A 308 -13.60 8.14 6.21
N VAL A 309 -14.10 8.28 4.99
CA VAL A 309 -14.73 7.19 4.24
C VAL A 309 -13.71 6.10 3.91
N ASN A 310 -12.48 6.48 3.54
CA ASN A 310 -11.41 5.54 3.26
C ASN A 310 -11.06 4.70 4.50
N MET A 311 -10.89 5.34 5.66
CA MET A 311 -10.64 4.65 6.92
C MET A 311 -11.78 3.69 7.28
N LEU A 312 -13.03 4.17 7.30
CA LEU A 312 -14.19 3.37 7.69
C LEU A 312 -14.38 2.15 6.78
N PHE A 313 -14.21 2.32 5.48
CA PHE A 313 -14.39 1.23 4.50
C PHE A 313 -13.19 0.31 4.36
N THR A 314 -12.06 0.60 5.02
CA THR A 314 -10.95 -0.36 5.11
C THR A 314 -11.20 -1.44 6.17
N PHE A 315 -12.00 -1.18 7.21
CA PHE A 315 -12.33 -2.18 8.24
C PHE A 315 -13.00 -3.45 7.68
N PRO A 316 -14.04 -3.35 6.82
CA PRO A 316 -14.64 -4.53 6.18
C PRO A 316 -13.63 -5.34 5.36
N ALA A 317 -12.60 -4.70 4.78
CA ALA A 317 -11.63 -5.35 3.90
C ALA A 317 -10.86 -6.49 4.61
N ILE A 318 -10.57 -6.34 5.91
CA ILE A 318 -9.87 -7.34 6.73
C ILE A 318 -10.61 -8.67 6.73
N ARG A 319 -11.94 -8.65 6.82
CA ARG A 319 -12.77 -9.86 6.83
C ARG A 319 -13.11 -10.32 5.42
N LEU A 320 -13.35 -9.39 4.51
CA LEU A 320 -13.76 -9.70 3.14
C LEU A 320 -12.65 -10.40 2.36
N VAL A 321 -11.38 -10.07 2.60
CA VAL A 321 -10.25 -10.68 1.87
C VAL A 321 -10.15 -12.19 2.08
N GLU A 322 -10.47 -12.66 3.28
CA GLU A 322 -10.52 -14.09 3.56
C GLU A 322 -11.86 -14.71 3.17
N LYS A 323 -12.98 -13.97 3.27
CA LYS A 323 -14.29 -14.54 2.91
C LYS A 323 -14.43 -14.72 1.40
N TRP A 324 -14.14 -13.68 0.61
CA TRP A 324 -14.44 -13.62 -0.82
C TRP A 324 -13.28 -14.00 -1.73
N GLY A 325 -12.05 -14.00 -1.21
CA GLY A 325 -10.84 -14.20 -2.00
C GLY A 325 -10.34 -12.92 -2.66
N ARG A 326 -9.10 -12.96 -3.12
CA ARG A 326 -8.36 -11.79 -3.63
C ARG A 326 -8.85 -11.41 -5.02
N LYS A 327 -8.98 -12.39 -5.93
CA LYS A 327 -9.36 -12.14 -7.33
C LYS A 327 -10.76 -11.55 -7.44
N LYS A 328 -11.71 -12.12 -6.71
CA LYS A 328 -13.11 -11.65 -6.72
C LYS A 328 -13.24 -10.21 -6.21
N LEU A 329 -12.51 -9.85 -5.16
CA LEU A 329 -12.53 -8.49 -4.61
C LEU A 329 -12.00 -7.46 -5.59
N LEU A 330 -10.83 -7.71 -6.21
CA LEU A 330 -10.27 -6.81 -7.24
C LEU A 330 -11.27 -6.58 -8.38
N TYR A 331 -11.96 -7.65 -8.79
CA TYR A 331 -12.98 -7.56 -9.83
C TYR A 331 -14.17 -6.69 -9.46
N VAL A 332 -14.81 -6.98 -8.32
CA VAL A 332 -15.98 -6.22 -7.85
C VAL A 332 -15.61 -4.77 -7.60
N GLY A 333 -14.44 -4.53 -7.00
CA GLY A 333 -13.91 -3.19 -6.80
C GLY A 333 -13.72 -2.41 -8.09
N SER A 334 -13.15 -3.05 -9.13
CA SER A 334 -12.97 -2.41 -10.44
C SER A 334 -14.29 -2.00 -11.08
N ILE A 335 -15.35 -2.81 -10.93
CA ILE A 335 -16.69 -2.49 -11.45
C ILE A 335 -17.28 -1.29 -10.70
N VAL A 336 -17.20 -1.29 -9.36
CA VAL A 336 -17.69 -0.18 -8.53
C VAL A 336 -16.96 1.12 -8.88
N MET A 337 -15.63 1.07 -8.99
CA MET A 337 -14.82 2.22 -9.38
C MET A 337 -15.12 2.70 -10.80
N LEU A 338 -15.34 1.79 -11.75
CA LEU A 338 -15.71 2.14 -13.12
C LEU A 338 -17.01 2.94 -13.18
N VAL A 339 -18.08 2.40 -12.57
CA VAL A 339 -19.41 3.02 -12.60
C VAL A 339 -19.38 4.41 -11.96
N THR A 340 -18.70 4.53 -10.82
CA THR A 340 -18.58 5.78 -10.08
C THR A 340 -17.70 6.81 -10.79
N MET A 341 -16.60 6.40 -11.43
CA MET A 341 -15.76 7.30 -12.23
C MET A 341 -16.50 7.83 -13.44
N VAL A 342 -17.26 6.99 -14.15
CA VAL A 342 -18.11 7.45 -15.26
C VAL A 342 -19.18 8.43 -14.76
N ALA A 343 -19.85 8.12 -13.64
CA ALA A 343 -20.85 9.00 -13.05
C ALA A 343 -20.25 10.36 -12.61
N ALA A 344 -19.07 10.36 -11.98
CA ALA A 344 -18.37 11.58 -11.60
C ALA A 344 -17.90 12.39 -12.82
N GLY A 345 -17.40 11.73 -13.87
CA GLY A 345 -17.02 12.38 -15.13
C GLY A 345 -18.21 13.05 -15.82
N LEU A 346 -19.36 12.37 -15.87
CA LEU A 346 -20.61 12.93 -16.40
C LEU A 346 -21.14 14.09 -15.54
N ALA A 347 -21.02 14.01 -14.22
CA ALA A 347 -21.39 15.10 -13.31
C ALA A 347 -20.51 16.33 -13.52
N PHE A 348 -19.20 16.16 -13.72
CA PHE A 348 -18.33 17.29 -14.06
C PHE A 348 -18.59 17.85 -15.46
N ALA A 349 -18.93 16.99 -16.42
CA ALA A 349 -19.28 17.44 -17.77
C ALA A 349 -20.58 18.26 -17.78
N SER A 350 -21.56 17.90 -16.95
CA SER A 350 -22.85 18.61 -16.85
C SER A 350 -22.75 19.97 -16.14
N ILE A 351 -21.67 20.24 -15.42
CA ILE A 351 -21.37 21.58 -14.86
C ILE A 351 -21.08 22.61 -15.98
N GLY A 352 -20.71 22.17 -17.19
CA GLY A 352 -20.84 22.99 -18.40
C GLY A 352 -20.01 24.28 -18.46
N GLY A 353 -18.85 24.34 -17.78
CA GLY A 353 -17.98 25.52 -17.82
C GLY A 353 -18.52 26.74 -17.06
N VAL A 354 -19.52 26.54 -16.19
CA VAL A 354 -20.03 27.58 -15.29
C VAL A 354 -18.88 28.17 -14.48
N SER A 355 -18.62 29.46 -14.69
CA SER A 355 -17.50 30.19 -14.07
C SER A 355 -17.77 30.57 -12.61
N ASP A 356 -19.03 30.58 -12.17
CA ASP A 356 -19.41 30.84 -10.77
C ASP A 356 -19.87 29.53 -10.06
N PRO A 357 -19.06 29.02 -9.10
CA PRO A 357 -19.39 27.79 -8.35
C PRO A 357 -20.73 27.84 -7.57
N SER A 358 -21.29 29.04 -7.35
CA SER A 358 -22.58 29.24 -6.68
C SER A 358 -23.77 28.89 -7.57
N GLN A 359 -23.60 28.93 -8.89
CA GLN A 359 -24.64 28.58 -9.87
C GLN A 359 -24.66 27.09 -10.22
N ILE A 360 -23.71 26.31 -9.71
CA ILE A 360 -23.70 24.86 -9.88
C ILE A 360 -24.89 24.26 -9.12
N GLY A 361 -25.80 23.61 -9.85
CA GLY A 361 -26.97 22.93 -9.28
C GLY A 361 -26.62 21.86 -8.25
N GLY A 362 -27.56 21.57 -7.34
CA GLY A 362 -27.34 20.59 -6.26
C GLY A 362 -27.14 19.16 -6.76
N LEU A 363 -27.74 18.79 -7.90
CA LEU A 363 -27.69 17.43 -8.43
C LEU A 363 -26.26 17.01 -8.87
N PRO A 364 -25.52 17.77 -9.72
CA PRO A 364 -24.13 17.45 -10.04
C PRO A 364 -23.23 17.33 -8.81
N LYS A 365 -23.40 18.21 -7.82
CA LYS A 365 -22.64 18.16 -6.55
C LYS A 365 -22.91 16.87 -5.78
N ALA A 366 -24.17 16.48 -5.65
CA ALA A 366 -24.57 15.27 -4.96
C ALA A 366 -24.07 14.01 -5.68
N VAL A 367 -24.21 13.96 -7.02
CA VAL A 367 -23.71 12.82 -7.82
C VAL A 367 -22.20 12.70 -7.71
N LEU A 368 -21.45 13.81 -7.74
CA LEU A 368 -20.01 13.78 -7.55
C LEU A 368 -19.62 13.28 -6.16
N LEU A 369 -20.24 13.83 -5.11
CA LEU A 369 -19.96 13.43 -3.73
C LEU A 369 -20.23 11.94 -3.51
N VAL A 370 -21.40 11.45 -3.92
CA VAL A 370 -21.76 10.03 -3.80
C VAL A 370 -20.82 9.16 -4.63
N SER A 371 -20.50 9.57 -5.87
CA SER A 371 -19.56 8.84 -6.72
C SER A 371 -18.19 8.71 -6.06
N VAL A 372 -17.64 9.79 -5.48
CA VAL A 372 -16.35 9.73 -4.78
C VAL A 372 -16.42 8.83 -3.55
N ILE A 373 -17.49 8.91 -2.74
CA ILE A 373 -17.65 8.06 -1.55
C ILE A 373 -17.70 6.57 -1.95
N VAL A 374 -18.50 6.22 -2.96
CA VAL A 374 -18.66 4.85 -3.42
C VAL A 374 -17.41 4.36 -4.17
N TYR A 375 -16.70 5.24 -4.87
CA TYR A 375 -15.39 4.95 -5.45
C TYR A 375 -14.39 4.55 -4.35
N ILE A 376 -14.28 5.36 -3.29
CA ILE A 376 -13.37 5.10 -2.17
C ILE A 376 -13.75 3.80 -1.47
N PHE A 377 -15.04 3.53 -1.28
CA PHE A 377 -15.51 2.23 -0.80
C PHE A 377 -14.97 1.08 -1.66
N GLY A 378 -15.21 1.16 -2.98
CA GLY A 378 -14.77 0.15 -3.93
C GLY A 378 -13.26 -0.09 -3.86
N PHE A 379 -12.46 0.97 -3.83
CA PHE A 379 -11.00 0.88 -3.71
C PHE A 379 -10.55 0.28 -2.37
N ALA A 380 -11.06 0.80 -1.25
CA ALA A 380 -10.63 0.44 0.10
C ALA A 380 -10.88 -1.03 0.44
N VAL A 381 -12.00 -1.60 -0.03
CA VAL A 381 -12.32 -3.02 0.19
C VAL A 381 -11.61 -3.98 -0.78
N SER A 382 -10.94 -3.47 -1.81
CA SER A 382 -10.36 -4.28 -2.89
C SER A 382 -8.91 -3.91 -3.23
N TRP A 383 -8.68 -3.00 -4.17
CA TRP A 383 -7.38 -2.66 -4.75
C TRP A 383 -6.40 -2.12 -3.72
N GLY A 384 -6.86 -1.41 -2.70
CA GLY A 384 -6.01 -0.93 -1.61
C GLY A 384 -5.21 -2.07 -0.97
N PRO A 385 -5.85 -2.99 -0.24
CA PRO A 385 -5.12 -4.08 0.41
C PRO A 385 -4.68 -5.19 -0.55
N VAL A 386 -5.51 -5.56 -1.52
CA VAL A 386 -5.33 -6.83 -2.25
C VAL A 386 -4.13 -6.79 -3.20
N ALA A 387 -3.78 -5.64 -3.79
CA ALA A 387 -2.62 -5.56 -4.68
C ALA A 387 -1.30 -5.86 -3.95
N TRP A 388 -1.15 -5.35 -2.72
CA TRP A 388 0.00 -5.65 -1.85
C TRP A 388 0.03 -7.11 -1.42
N ILE A 389 -1.13 -7.67 -1.06
CA ILE A 389 -1.27 -9.06 -0.63
C ILE A 389 -0.84 -10.01 -1.75
N ILE A 390 -1.39 -9.86 -2.96
CA ILE A 390 -1.07 -10.72 -4.10
C ILE A 390 0.44 -10.67 -4.40
N CYS A 391 1.04 -9.48 -4.46
CA CYS A 391 2.48 -9.36 -4.68
C CYS A 391 3.29 -10.12 -3.62
N SER A 392 2.92 -10.01 -2.35
CA SER A 392 3.62 -10.70 -1.26
C SER A 392 3.40 -12.23 -1.25
N GLU A 393 2.32 -12.72 -1.87
CA GLU A 393 1.94 -14.14 -1.89
C GLU A 393 2.44 -14.90 -3.12
N VAL A 394 2.56 -14.24 -4.28
CA VAL A 394 2.87 -14.91 -5.56
C VAL A 394 4.36 -15.08 -5.85
N PHE A 395 5.23 -14.28 -5.21
CA PHE A 395 6.67 -14.38 -5.49
C PHE A 395 7.30 -15.58 -4.77
N PRO A 396 8.07 -16.42 -5.50
CA PRO A 396 8.80 -17.54 -4.93
C PRO A 396 9.90 -17.05 -3.98
N LEU A 397 10.27 -17.85 -2.99
CA LEU A 397 11.21 -17.46 -1.93
C LEU A 397 12.53 -16.93 -2.50
N GLU A 398 13.10 -17.62 -3.49
CA GLU A 398 14.39 -17.31 -4.14
C GLU A 398 14.45 -15.89 -4.72
N GLY A 399 13.33 -15.36 -5.19
CA GLY A 399 13.27 -14.05 -5.84
C GLY A 399 12.34 -13.06 -5.17
N ARG A 400 11.79 -13.39 -3.98
CA ARG A 400 10.72 -12.59 -3.36
C ARG A 400 11.15 -11.15 -3.08
N GLU A 401 12.35 -10.97 -2.56
CA GLU A 401 12.89 -9.64 -2.28
C GLU A 401 13.07 -8.82 -3.58
N VAL A 402 13.52 -9.45 -4.67
CA VAL A 402 13.68 -8.80 -5.99
C VAL A 402 12.30 -8.44 -6.57
N GLY A 403 11.36 -9.37 -6.54
CA GLY A 403 10.00 -9.17 -7.05
C GLY A 403 9.28 -8.04 -6.33
N MET A 404 9.28 -8.08 -4.99
CA MET A 404 8.68 -7.04 -4.17
C MET A 404 9.35 -5.67 -4.37
N THR A 405 10.66 -5.63 -4.61
CA THR A 405 11.40 -4.37 -4.85
C THR A 405 10.90 -3.73 -6.14
N ILE A 406 10.90 -4.48 -7.24
CA ILE A 406 10.51 -3.97 -8.57
C ILE A 406 9.03 -3.55 -8.57
N THR A 407 8.14 -4.36 -7.98
CA THR A 407 6.70 -4.02 -7.95
C THR A 407 6.42 -2.79 -7.10
N THR A 408 7.13 -2.62 -5.98
CA THR A 408 7.02 -1.42 -5.13
C THR A 408 7.60 -0.17 -5.82
N MET A 409 8.71 -0.30 -6.55
CA MET A 409 9.24 0.80 -7.38
C MET A 409 8.24 1.24 -8.45
N VAL A 410 7.60 0.29 -9.13
CA VAL A 410 6.57 0.58 -10.13
C VAL A 410 5.38 1.26 -9.48
N ASN A 411 4.96 0.80 -8.29
CA ASN A 411 3.91 1.45 -7.52
C ASN A 411 4.24 2.94 -7.28
N TRP A 412 5.41 3.25 -6.72
CA TRP A 412 5.82 4.65 -6.48
C TRP A 412 5.99 5.46 -7.76
N THR A 413 6.48 4.85 -8.83
CA THR A 413 6.63 5.52 -10.14
C THR A 413 5.28 5.98 -10.67
N PHE A 414 4.30 5.08 -10.74
CA PHE A 414 2.97 5.42 -11.22
C PHE A 414 2.20 6.31 -10.24
N ALA A 415 2.46 6.18 -8.93
CA ALA A 415 1.94 7.10 -7.94
C ALA A 415 2.41 8.55 -8.22
N GLY A 416 3.72 8.74 -8.44
CA GLY A 416 4.32 10.02 -8.81
C GLY A 416 3.79 10.56 -10.13
N LEU A 417 3.64 9.70 -11.15
CA LEU A 417 3.07 10.08 -12.44
C LEU A 417 1.63 10.61 -12.29
N VAL A 418 0.77 9.93 -11.54
CA VAL A 418 -0.61 10.38 -11.30
C VAL A 418 -0.61 11.68 -10.51
N MET A 419 0.18 11.77 -9.43
CA MET A 419 0.23 12.98 -8.59
C MET A 419 0.76 14.20 -9.36
N GLY A 420 1.78 14.04 -10.19
CA GLY A 420 2.41 15.13 -10.92
C GLY A 420 1.69 15.60 -12.18
N ASN A 421 0.68 14.86 -12.67
CA ASN A 421 0.01 15.18 -13.94
C ASN A 421 -1.51 15.34 -13.82
N ALA A 422 -2.17 14.86 -12.75
CA ALA A 422 -3.62 14.81 -12.70
C ALA A 422 -4.31 16.18 -12.77
N LEU A 423 -3.85 17.19 -12.01
CA LEU A 423 -4.47 18.53 -12.06
C LEU A 423 -4.15 19.24 -13.37
N SER A 424 -2.93 19.07 -13.88
CA SER A 424 -2.53 19.57 -15.21
C SER A 424 -3.42 19.02 -16.33
N ILE A 425 -3.76 17.72 -16.32
CA ILE A 425 -4.72 17.13 -17.27
C ILE A 425 -6.12 17.76 -17.12
N MET A 426 -6.60 17.92 -15.88
CA MET A 426 -7.90 18.57 -15.63
C MET A 426 -7.95 20.01 -16.16
N ARG A 427 -6.84 20.75 -16.04
CA ARG A 427 -6.75 22.13 -16.53
C ARG A 427 -6.76 22.22 -18.05
N HIS A 428 -6.03 21.35 -18.75
CA HIS A 428 -5.91 21.41 -20.20
C HIS A 428 -7.07 20.77 -20.94
N TYR A 429 -7.64 19.68 -20.41
CA TYR A 429 -8.67 18.89 -21.07
C TYR A 429 -10.04 18.96 -20.38
N GLY A 430 -10.16 19.76 -19.31
CA GLY A 430 -11.37 19.93 -18.52
C GLY A 430 -11.48 18.94 -17.35
N ASN A 431 -12.20 19.33 -16.31
CA ASN A 431 -12.29 18.59 -15.03
C ASN A 431 -12.83 17.16 -15.18
N SER A 432 -13.69 16.90 -16.17
CA SER A 432 -14.29 15.58 -16.41
C SER A 432 -13.33 14.58 -17.04
N SER A 433 -12.31 15.04 -17.78
CA SER A 433 -11.43 14.20 -18.60
C SER A 433 -10.73 13.09 -17.81
N ILE A 434 -10.16 13.46 -16.65
CA ILE A 434 -9.37 12.55 -15.81
C ILE A 434 -10.20 11.38 -15.26
N PHE A 435 -11.49 11.60 -14.98
CA PHE A 435 -12.39 10.57 -14.50
C PHE A 435 -12.65 9.52 -15.58
N PHE A 436 -12.80 9.94 -16.85
CA PHE A 436 -12.95 9.02 -17.97
C PHE A 436 -11.66 8.26 -18.27
N VAL A 437 -10.50 8.88 -18.08
CA VAL A 437 -9.19 8.21 -18.18
C VAL A 437 -9.09 7.09 -17.14
N PHE A 438 -9.41 7.37 -15.87
CA PHE A 438 -9.40 6.36 -14.81
C PHE A 438 -10.47 5.27 -15.02
N ALA A 439 -11.64 5.62 -15.55
CA ALA A 439 -12.65 4.65 -15.97
C ALA A 439 -12.09 3.69 -17.05
N GLY A 440 -11.38 4.22 -18.06
CA GLY A 440 -10.69 3.41 -19.07
C GLY A 440 -9.69 2.44 -18.45
N PHE A 441 -8.86 2.90 -17.50
CA PHE A 441 -7.95 2.02 -16.77
C PHE A 441 -8.67 0.98 -15.92
N CYS A 442 -9.84 1.28 -15.34
CA CYS A 442 -10.65 0.28 -14.65
C CYS A 442 -11.08 -0.85 -15.61
N VAL A 443 -11.49 -0.54 -16.86
CA VAL A 443 -11.81 -1.56 -17.87
C VAL A 443 -10.61 -2.43 -18.22
N LEU A 444 -9.46 -1.80 -18.50
CA LEU A 444 -8.22 -2.53 -18.81
C LEU A 444 -7.77 -3.42 -17.65
N SER A 445 -7.91 -2.92 -16.42
CA SER A 445 -7.57 -3.67 -15.21
C SER A 445 -8.45 -4.92 -15.08
N MET A 446 -9.75 -4.84 -15.35
CA MET A 446 -10.65 -6.01 -15.31
C MET A 446 -10.23 -7.08 -16.32
N LEU A 447 -9.88 -6.68 -17.54
CA LEU A 447 -9.39 -7.62 -18.56
C LEU A 447 -8.11 -8.32 -18.08
N PHE A 448 -7.16 -7.56 -17.54
CA PHE A 448 -5.93 -8.09 -16.96
C PHE A 448 -6.21 -9.09 -15.82
N LEU A 449 -7.09 -8.74 -14.89
CA LEU A 449 -7.49 -9.62 -13.78
C LEU A 449 -8.10 -10.94 -14.29
N LYS A 450 -8.81 -10.93 -15.42
CA LYS A 450 -9.41 -12.15 -16.02
C LYS A 450 -8.34 -13.13 -16.42
N LEU A 451 -7.37 -12.60 -17.15
CA LEU A 451 -6.44 -13.37 -17.94
C LEU A 451 -5.26 -13.86 -17.11
N PHE A 452 -4.76 -13.04 -16.18
CA PHE A 452 -3.44 -13.28 -15.58
C PHE A 452 -3.44 -13.48 -14.06
N VAL A 453 -4.37 -12.87 -13.32
CA VAL A 453 -4.32 -12.89 -11.85
C VAL A 453 -4.95 -14.17 -11.27
N PRO A 454 -4.21 -14.93 -10.41
CA PRO A 454 -4.73 -16.10 -9.70
C PRO A 454 -5.57 -15.73 -8.48
N GLU A 455 -6.31 -16.71 -7.98
CA GLU A 455 -6.78 -16.69 -6.59
C GLU A 455 -5.70 -17.30 -5.69
N THR A 456 -5.38 -16.67 -4.56
CA THR A 456 -4.31 -17.08 -3.63
C THR A 456 -4.84 -17.41 -2.23
N LYS A 457 -6.15 -17.24 -2.01
CA LYS A 457 -6.81 -17.49 -0.74
C LYS A 457 -6.61 -18.93 -0.26
N GLY A 458 -6.10 -19.07 0.96
CA GLY A 458 -6.00 -20.36 1.66
C GLY A 458 -4.90 -21.28 1.15
N THR A 459 -4.06 -20.81 0.22
CA THR A 459 -2.96 -21.58 -0.37
C THR A 459 -1.64 -21.24 0.33
N THR A 460 -0.79 -22.24 0.59
CA THR A 460 0.56 -22.00 1.12
C THR A 460 1.45 -21.34 0.07
N LEU A 461 2.49 -20.61 0.49
CA LEU A 461 3.37 -19.89 -0.44
C LEU A 461 4.17 -20.89 -1.29
N GLU A 462 4.51 -22.00 -0.66
CA GLU A 462 5.28 -23.11 -1.19
C GLU A 462 4.49 -23.85 -2.28
N HIS A 463 3.17 -23.99 -2.11
CA HIS A 463 2.30 -24.58 -3.14
C HIS A 463 2.18 -23.68 -4.38
N ILE A 464 2.03 -22.37 -4.18
CA ILE A 464 2.03 -21.39 -5.29
C ILE A 464 3.35 -21.45 -6.05
N GLU A 465 4.47 -21.52 -5.32
CA GLU A 465 5.80 -21.64 -5.90
C GLU A 465 6.00 -22.94 -6.68
N ALA A 466 5.53 -24.08 -6.16
CA ALA A 466 5.60 -25.36 -6.85
C ALA A 466 4.81 -25.31 -8.18
N ASN A 467 3.55 -24.85 -8.14
CA ASN A 467 2.71 -24.72 -9.33
C ASN A 467 3.31 -23.78 -10.38
N LEU A 468 4.00 -22.72 -9.93
CA LEU A 468 4.69 -21.79 -10.81
C LEU A 468 5.90 -22.45 -11.49
N LYS A 469 6.70 -23.23 -10.75
CA LYS A 469 7.86 -23.96 -11.28
C LYS A 469 7.44 -25.09 -12.23
N ASP A 470 6.30 -25.72 -11.98
CA ASP A 470 5.67 -26.72 -12.87
C ASP A 470 5.11 -26.13 -14.17
N GLY A 471 5.17 -24.80 -14.34
CA GLY A 471 4.75 -24.13 -15.56
C GLY A 471 3.24 -24.00 -15.74
N LYS A 472 2.45 -24.17 -14.67
CA LYS A 472 1.00 -23.95 -14.72
C LYS A 472 0.70 -22.50 -15.16
N PRO A 473 -0.40 -22.26 -15.90
CA PRO A 473 -0.81 -20.91 -16.26
C PRO A 473 -0.96 -20.02 -15.02
N LEU A 474 -0.51 -18.77 -15.07
CA LEU A 474 -0.52 -17.84 -13.92
C LEU A 474 -1.86 -17.78 -13.21
N ARG A 475 -2.97 -17.78 -13.95
CA ARG A 475 -4.34 -17.72 -13.39
C ARG A 475 -4.73 -18.96 -12.55
N GLN A 476 -3.98 -20.06 -12.63
CA GLN A 476 -4.26 -21.35 -12.01
C GLN A 476 -3.26 -21.73 -10.92
N ILE A 477 -2.24 -20.91 -10.65
CA ILE A 477 -1.17 -21.29 -9.70
C ILE A 477 -1.62 -21.42 -8.24
N GLY A 478 -2.78 -20.87 -7.87
CA GLY A 478 -3.36 -21.07 -6.55
C GLY A 478 -4.49 -22.12 -6.49
N ASN A 479 -4.78 -22.79 -7.62
CA ASN A 479 -5.76 -23.87 -7.64
C ASN A 479 -5.10 -25.17 -7.16
N HIS A 480 -5.85 -25.94 -6.36
CA HIS A 480 -5.50 -27.30 -5.97
C HIS A 480 -5.66 -28.30 -7.12
#